data_AF-A0A6P0HP58-F1
#
_entry.id   AF-A0A6P0HP58-F1
#
_cell.length_a   1.000
_cell.length_b   1.000
_cell.length_c   1.000
_cell.angle_alpha   90.00
_cell.angle_beta   90.00
_cell.angle_gamma   90.00
#
_symmetry.space_group_name_H-M   'P 1'
#
loop_
_entity.id
_entity.type
_entity.pdbx_description
1 polymer ?
#
loop_
_entity_poly.entity_id
_entity_poly.type
_entity_poly.pdbx_seq_one_letter_code
_entity_poly.pdbx_strand_id
1 'polypeptide(L)'
;MATHAPRRSALLTFLGAALALAALVAGFDTQTARASTPGVPVVSVAKAASIDPYARYEPQTACTVVVRKGTRAFVDQLKARYGGKIIGITRPCNQGGQSEHKESRAVDWAIDARNAQQRQQFYRFFNEITATVNGHTDARARMQGIMYVIWNDRIWAAWNGFEPRPYLHASCTSVEKCSPTLRHVDHVHISLSWDGANGLTGWYR
;
A
#
# COMPACT_ATOMS: atom_id res chain seq x y z
N MET A 1 4.37 -54.61 56.95
CA MET A 1 4.88 -54.52 58.34
C MET A 1 6.16 -53.70 58.28
N ALA A 2 6.16 -52.41 58.65
CA ALA A 2 6.28 -51.88 60.02
C ALA A 2 7.48 -52.52 60.76
N THR A 3 8.46 -51.85 61.35
CA THR A 3 8.65 -50.46 61.81
C THR A 3 10.13 -50.28 62.23
N HIS A 4 10.53 -49.02 62.44
CA HIS A 4 11.85 -48.45 62.77
C HIS A 4 12.76 -49.14 63.80
N ALA A 5 14.09 -48.94 63.66
CA ALA A 5 14.97 -48.49 64.75
C ALA A 5 16.35 -47.98 64.24
N PRO A 6 17.09 -47.15 65.02
CA PRO A 6 18.09 -46.18 64.55
C PRO A 6 19.55 -46.50 64.97
N ARG A 7 20.55 -45.71 64.53
CA ARG A 7 21.80 -45.35 65.26
C ARG A 7 22.66 -44.38 64.42
N ARG A 8 22.78 -43.12 64.83
CA ARG A 8 23.84 -42.48 65.65
C ARG A 8 25.16 -42.17 64.92
N SER A 9 25.30 -40.89 64.60
CA SER A 9 26.43 -39.96 64.83
C SER A 9 27.85 -40.30 64.36
N ALA A 10 28.39 -39.47 63.46
CA ALA A 10 29.64 -38.73 63.69
C ALA A 10 29.74 -37.56 62.69
N LEU A 11 29.84 -36.33 63.21
CA LEU A 11 30.29 -35.16 62.47
C LEU A 11 31.78 -35.31 62.16
N LEU A 12 32.22 -34.90 60.96
CA LEU A 12 33.51 -34.25 60.76
C LEU A 12 33.45 -33.37 59.51
N THR A 13 33.60 -32.07 59.78
CA THR A 13 33.76 -30.90 58.92
C THR A 13 34.87 -31.03 57.88
N PHE A 14 34.62 -30.57 56.64
CA PHE A 14 35.60 -29.79 55.88
C PHE A 14 34.90 -28.68 55.10
N LEU A 15 35.31 -27.44 55.39
CA LEU A 15 35.04 -26.23 54.62
C LEU A 15 35.56 -26.37 53.19
N GLY A 16 34.89 -25.75 52.22
CA GLY A 16 35.56 -25.37 50.99
C GLY A 16 34.64 -24.99 49.83
N ALA A 17 34.67 -23.70 49.49
CA ALA A 17 34.29 -23.11 48.20
C ALA A 17 32.79 -23.02 47.86
N ALA A 18 32.23 -21.86 48.19
CA ALA A 18 31.11 -21.26 47.50
C ALA A 18 31.44 -21.02 46.01
N LEU A 19 30.50 -21.33 45.12
CA LEU A 19 30.31 -20.63 43.86
C LEU A 19 28.84 -20.74 43.47
N ALA A 20 28.11 -19.67 43.76
CA ALA A 20 26.79 -19.43 43.24
C ALA A 20 26.90 -19.15 41.74
N LEU A 21 26.11 -19.85 40.92
CA LEU A 21 25.80 -19.41 39.57
C LEU A 21 24.32 -19.63 39.29
N ALA A 22 23.51 -18.69 39.76
CA ALA A 22 22.18 -18.47 39.23
C ALA A 22 22.33 -17.81 37.85
N ALA A 23 22.26 -18.58 36.77
CA ALA A 23 22.21 -18.04 35.42
C ALA A 23 20.74 -17.73 35.07
N LEU A 24 20.45 -16.43 34.98
CA LEU A 24 19.20 -15.88 34.48
C LEU A 24 18.92 -16.40 33.07
N VAL A 25 17.72 -16.94 32.87
CA VAL A 25 17.15 -17.13 31.52
C VAL A 25 16.67 -15.75 31.05
N ALA A 26 17.58 -14.98 30.47
CA ALA A 26 17.21 -13.76 29.74
C ALA A 26 16.54 -14.17 28.42
N GLY A 27 15.30 -13.73 28.23
CA GLY A 27 14.54 -13.95 27.01
C GLY A 27 15.26 -13.36 25.80
N PHE A 28 15.57 -14.21 24.82
CA PHE A 28 16.01 -13.76 23.51
C PHE A 28 14.78 -13.36 22.70
N ASP A 29 14.47 -12.07 22.75
CA ASP A 29 13.51 -11.46 21.84
C ASP A 29 14.15 -11.41 20.44
N THR A 30 13.79 -12.37 19.57
CA THR A 30 14.25 -12.38 18.18
C THR A 30 13.56 -11.26 17.40
N GLN A 31 14.07 -10.04 17.54
CA GLN A 31 13.72 -8.93 16.68
C GLN A 31 14.35 -9.16 15.30
N THR A 32 13.55 -9.73 14.40
CA THR A 32 13.88 -9.77 12.97
C THR A 32 13.78 -8.35 12.41
N ALA A 33 14.93 -7.66 12.36
CA ALA A 33 15.05 -6.40 11.63
C ALA A 33 14.75 -6.66 10.15
N ARG A 34 13.62 -6.15 9.65
CA ARG A 34 13.35 -6.10 8.20
C ARG A 34 14.31 -5.10 7.59
N ALA A 35 15.13 -5.54 6.65
CA ALA A 35 15.96 -4.67 5.84
C ALA A 35 15.06 -3.69 5.07
N SER A 36 15.24 -2.39 5.33
CA SER A 36 14.61 -1.31 4.58
C SER A 36 15.27 -1.21 3.20
N THR A 37 14.58 -1.61 2.14
CA THR A 37 14.95 -1.19 0.78
C THR A 37 15.08 0.33 0.77
N PRO A 38 16.10 0.95 0.14
CA PRO A 38 16.19 2.40 0.02
C PRO A 38 15.02 2.92 -0.84
N GLY A 39 13.88 3.14 -0.20
CA GLY A 39 12.76 3.87 -0.77
C GLY A 39 13.03 5.36 -0.63
N VAL A 40 12.50 6.14 -1.56
CA VAL A 40 12.36 7.59 -1.39
C VAL A 40 11.77 7.84 0.01
N PRO A 41 12.37 8.68 0.86
CA PRO A 41 11.83 8.97 2.17
C PRO A 41 10.41 9.52 1.99
N VAL A 42 9.42 8.78 2.52
CA VAL A 42 8.02 9.20 2.51
C VAL A 42 7.79 9.96 3.80
N VAL A 43 7.48 11.25 3.70
CA VAL A 43 7.02 12.00 4.88
C VAL A 43 5.72 11.36 5.36
N SER A 44 5.65 11.00 6.64
CA SER A 44 4.39 10.49 7.17
C SER A 44 3.35 11.61 7.07
N VAL A 45 2.18 11.33 6.50
CA VAL A 45 1.10 12.33 6.35
C VAL A 45 0.74 13.00 7.68
N ALA A 46 0.80 12.27 8.79
CA ALA A 46 0.56 12.81 10.14
C ALA A 46 1.59 13.88 10.59
N LYS A 47 2.74 13.96 9.92
CA LYS A 47 3.83 14.92 10.18
C LYS A 47 3.98 15.95 9.06
N ALA A 48 3.19 15.87 8.00
CA ALA A 48 3.26 16.80 6.89
C ALA A 48 2.78 18.19 7.36
N ALA A 49 3.60 19.22 7.16
CA ALA A 49 3.26 20.60 7.55
C ALA A 49 2.11 21.17 6.70
N SER A 50 1.91 20.63 5.50
CA SER A 50 0.78 20.93 4.63
C SER A 50 0.38 19.70 3.82
N ILE A 51 -0.91 19.63 3.44
CA ILE A 51 -1.46 18.58 2.57
C ILE A 51 -1.62 19.16 1.16
N ASP A 52 -1.07 18.48 0.16
CA ASP A 52 -1.25 18.84 -1.26
C ASP A 52 -2.74 19.04 -1.60
N PRO A 53 -3.12 19.95 -2.52
CA PRO A 53 -4.51 20.09 -2.93
C PRO A 53 -5.04 18.83 -3.62
N TYR A 54 -6.35 18.73 -3.83
CA TYR A 54 -6.89 17.71 -4.72
C TYR A 54 -6.33 17.89 -6.13
N ALA A 55 -5.94 16.78 -6.76
CA ALA A 55 -5.60 16.78 -8.16
C ALA A 55 -6.82 17.18 -9.00
N ARG A 56 -6.61 18.07 -9.98
CA ARG A 56 -7.59 18.37 -11.02
C ARG A 56 -7.54 17.30 -12.11
N TYR A 57 -8.54 17.29 -12.99
CA TYR A 57 -8.45 16.52 -14.22
C TYR A 57 -7.34 17.08 -15.14
N GLU A 58 -6.44 16.21 -15.58
CA GLU A 58 -5.31 16.54 -16.44
C GLU A 58 -5.34 15.60 -17.66
N PRO A 59 -5.84 16.07 -18.82
CA PRO A 59 -5.91 15.25 -20.02
C PRO A 59 -4.52 14.84 -20.49
N GLN A 60 -4.47 13.82 -21.35
CA GLN A 60 -3.23 13.44 -22.00
C GLN A 60 -2.73 14.57 -22.91
N THR A 61 -1.48 15.01 -22.73
CA THR A 61 -0.79 16.04 -23.52
C THR A 61 0.54 15.56 -24.11
N ALA A 62 1.08 14.43 -23.64
CA ALA A 62 2.35 13.89 -24.08
C ALA A 62 2.30 12.37 -24.31
N CYS A 63 3.43 11.79 -24.71
CA CYS A 63 3.62 10.35 -24.64
C CYS A 63 5.04 9.98 -24.19
N THR A 64 5.14 8.99 -23.31
CA THR A 64 6.37 8.32 -22.90
C THR A 64 6.08 6.90 -22.41
N VAL A 65 6.95 5.97 -22.79
CA VAL A 65 6.99 4.60 -22.24
C VAL A 65 8.03 4.46 -21.13
N VAL A 66 8.68 5.55 -20.73
CA VAL A 66 9.58 5.58 -19.58
C VAL A 66 8.75 5.82 -18.32
N VAL A 67 8.74 4.82 -17.43
CA VAL A 67 8.05 4.90 -16.14
C VAL A 67 8.56 6.09 -15.34
N ARG A 68 7.65 6.98 -14.94
CA ARG A 68 8.00 8.14 -14.13
C ARG A 68 8.39 7.75 -12.70
N LYS A 69 9.26 8.56 -12.09
CA LYS A 69 9.81 8.27 -10.75
C LYS A 69 8.73 8.14 -9.67
N GLY A 70 7.74 9.03 -9.67
CA GLY A 70 6.62 9.00 -8.72
C GLY A 70 5.70 7.80 -8.96
N THR A 71 5.37 7.49 -10.22
CA THR A 71 4.62 6.28 -10.58
C THR A 71 5.31 5.00 -10.12
N ARG A 72 6.64 4.91 -10.27
CA ARG A 72 7.44 3.79 -9.74
C ARG A 72 7.36 3.71 -8.22
N ALA A 73 7.60 4.82 -7.53
CA ALA A 73 7.52 4.87 -6.08
C ALA A 73 6.13 4.48 -5.56
N PHE A 74 5.06 4.96 -6.21
CA PHE A 74 3.68 4.60 -5.91
C PHE A 74 3.45 3.08 -6.05
N VAL A 75 3.88 2.49 -7.18
CA VAL A 75 3.75 1.05 -7.43
C VAL A 75 4.50 0.23 -6.38
N ASP A 76 5.72 0.61 -6.03
CA ASP A 76 6.53 -0.12 -5.06
C ASP A 76 5.86 -0.13 -3.68
N GLN A 77 5.29 1.02 -3.26
CA GLN A 77 4.54 1.13 -2.01
C GLN A 77 3.20 0.40 -2.05
N LEU A 78 2.45 0.50 -3.15
CA LEU A 78 1.18 -0.20 -3.35
C LEU A 78 1.39 -1.71 -3.20
N LYS A 79 2.41 -2.25 -3.89
CA LYS A 79 2.77 -3.67 -3.80
C LYS A 79 3.25 -4.06 -2.41
N ALA A 80 4.15 -3.28 -1.80
CA ALA A 80 4.69 -3.58 -0.48
C ALA A 80 3.62 -3.62 0.60
N ARG A 81 2.63 -2.72 0.53
CA ARG A 81 1.60 -2.56 1.56
C ARG A 81 0.39 -3.46 1.34
N TYR A 82 -0.04 -3.63 0.08
CA TYR A 82 -1.29 -4.30 -0.23
C TYR A 82 -1.12 -5.59 -0.99
N GLY A 83 0.03 -5.86 -1.62
CA GLY A 83 0.25 -7.03 -2.48
C GLY A 83 -0.36 -6.87 -3.88
N GLY A 84 -0.59 -7.99 -4.57
CA GLY A 84 -1.15 -8.01 -5.93
C GLY A 84 -0.14 -7.72 -7.05
N LYS A 85 -0.56 -7.92 -8.30
CA LYS A 85 0.27 -7.74 -9.50
C LYS A 85 -0.07 -6.42 -10.19
N ILE A 86 0.94 -5.73 -10.70
CA ILE A 86 0.73 -4.63 -11.64
C ILE A 86 0.71 -5.22 -13.06
N ILE A 87 -0.36 -4.95 -13.78
CA ILE A 87 -0.59 -5.48 -15.14
C ILE A 87 -0.50 -4.40 -16.21
N GLY A 88 -0.42 -3.12 -15.81
CA GLY A 88 -0.28 -2.00 -16.72
C GLY A 88 0.37 -0.80 -16.03
N ILE A 89 1.33 -0.16 -16.70
CA ILE A 89 1.82 1.17 -16.34
C ILE A 89 1.90 2.01 -17.61
N THR A 90 2.57 1.47 -18.63
CA THR A 90 2.81 2.16 -19.89
C THR A 90 1.99 1.58 -21.02
N ARG A 91 1.60 2.41 -21.99
CA ARG A 91 1.00 1.98 -23.25
C ARG A 91 1.77 2.60 -24.42
N PRO A 92 2.02 1.86 -25.52
CA PRO A 92 2.62 2.44 -26.72
C PRO A 92 1.84 3.65 -27.25
N CYS A 93 2.55 4.67 -27.72
CA CYS A 93 1.95 5.94 -28.14
C CYS A 93 0.92 5.79 -29.27
N ASN A 94 1.17 4.83 -30.17
CA ASN A 94 0.36 4.54 -31.34
C ASN A 94 -0.79 3.55 -31.08
N GLN A 95 -1.05 3.16 -29.83
CA GLN A 95 -2.13 2.20 -29.50
C GLN A 95 -3.31 2.86 -28.79
N GLY A 96 -4.51 2.66 -29.34
CA GLY A 96 -5.76 3.12 -28.73
C GLY A 96 -5.91 4.64 -28.67
N GLY A 97 -6.93 5.10 -27.93
CA GLY A 97 -7.26 6.52 -27.75
C GLY A 97 -6.38 7.25 -26.73
N GLN A 98 -6.89 8.37 -26.22
CA GLN A 98 -6.25 9.11 -25.14
C GLN A 98 -6.16 8.26 -23.87
N SER A 99 -5.03 8.30 -23.19
CA SER A 99 -4.80 7.53 -21.96
C SER A 99 -3.57 8.00 -21.19
N GLU A 100 -3.70 8.08 -19.88
CA GLU A 100 -2.65 8.39 -18.92
C GLU A 100 -1.58 7.27 -18.86
N HIS A 101 -1.88 6.05 -19.33
CA HIS A 101 -0.86 5.03 -19.56
C HIS A 101 0.15 5.42 -20.63
N LYS A 102 -0.24 6.25 -21.61
CA LYS A 102 0.71 6.78 -22.60
C LYS A 102 1.65 7.80 -21.99
N GLU A 103 1.39 8.26 -20.76
CA GLU A 103 2.23 9.23 -20.08
C GLU A 103 2.93 8.63 -18.87
N SER A 104 2.81 7.31 -18.66
CA SER A 104 3.29 6.63 -17.46
C SER A 104 2.75 7.26 -16.17
N ARG A 105 1.50 7.76 -16.21
CA ARG A 105 0.77 8.33 -15.07
C ARG A 105 -0.35 7.43 -14.56
N ALA A 106 -0.65 6.32 -15.24
CA ALA A 106 -1.65 5.35 -14.81
C ALA A 106 -1.03 4.02 -14.41
N VAL A 107 -1.72 3.31 -13.52
CA VAL A 107 -1.34 2.01 -13.00
C VAL A 107 -2.58 1.11 -12.99
N ASP A 108 -2.49 -0.05 -13.65
CA ASP A 108 -3.49 -1.11 -13.57
C ASP A 108 -3.00 -2.17 -12.57
N TRP A 109 -3.74 -2.32 -11.49
CA TRP A 109 -3.47 -3.26 -10.40
C TRP A 109 -4.48 -4.41 -10.44
N ALA A 110 -3.99 -5.65 -10.61
CA ALA A 110 -4.80 -6.85 -10.80
C ALA A 110 -5.56 -7.23 -9.52
N ILE A 111 -6.73 -6.63 -9.38
CA ILE A 111 -7.68 -6.79 -8.29
C ILE A 111 -9.07 -7.01 -8.91
N ASP A 112 -9.47 -8.27 -8.92
CA ASP A 112 -10.73 -8.76 -9.45
C ASP A 112 -11.86 -8.54 -8.43
N ALA A 113 -12.82 -7.70 -8.77
CA ALA A 113 -13.99 -7.38 -7.96
C ALA A 113 -14.87 -8.59 -7.68
N ARG A 114 -14.79 -9.66 -8.46
CA ARG A 114 -15.54 -10.91 -8.22
C ARG A 114 -14.92 -11.72 -7.09
N ASN A 115 -13.63 -11.55 -6.80
CA ASN A 115 -12.93 -12.27 -5.74
C ASN A 115 -13.07 -11.55 -4.39
N ALA A 116 -13.61 -12.23 -3.38
CA ALA A 116 -13.88 -11.64 -2.06
C ALA A 116 -12.63 -11.14 -1.32
N GLN A 117 -11.50 -11.86 -1.41
CA GLN A 117 -10.25 -11.45 -0.78
C GLN A 117 -9.66 -10.23 -1.47
N GLN A 118 -9.71 -10.18 -2.80
CA GLN A 118 -9.22 -9.04 -3.58
C GLN A 118 -10.12 -7.80 -3.37
N ARG A 119 -11.42 -7.97 -3.16
CA ARG A 119 -12.29 -6.86 -2.72
C ARG A 119 -11.85 -6.26 -1.39
N GLN A 120 -11.55 -7.10 -0.40
CA GLN A 120 -11.04 -6.62 0.89
C GLN A 120 -9.70 -5.89 0.73
N GLN A 121 -8.85 -6.37 -0.19
CA GLN A 121 -7.59 -5.73 -0.53
C GLN A 121 -7.80 -4.33 -1.14
N PHE A 122 -8.75 -4.17 -2.07
CA PHE A 122 -9.15 -2.86 -2.59
C PHE A 122 -9.65 -1.95 -1.48
N TYR A 123 -10.63 -2.38 -0.68
CA TYR A 123 -11.21 -1.51 0.34
C TYR A 123 -10.21 -1.13 1.43
N ARG A 124 -9.26 -2.00 1.76
CA ARG A 124 -8.15 -1.65 2.66
C ARG A 124 -7.27 -0.55 2.05
N PHE A 125 -6.93 -0.64 0.77
CA PHE A 125 -6.22 0.41 0.05
C PHE A 125 -7.02 1.71 0.01
N PHE A 126 -8.27 1.62 -0.47
CA PHE A 126 -9.11 2.78 -0.73
C PHE A 126 -9.44 3.54 0.56
N ASN A 127 -9.90 2.84 1.60
CA ASN A 127 -10.23 3.45 2.89
C ASN A 127 -9.01 4.10 3.55
N GLU A 128 -7.81 3.56 3.32
CA GLU A 128 -6.61 4.18 3.85
C GLU A 128 -6.26 5.46 3.09
N ILE A 129 -6.29 5.46 1.76
CA ILE A 129 -5.93 6.66 0.98
C ILE A 129 -6.95 7.80 1.16
N THR A 130 -8.22 7.47 1.45
CA THR A 130 -9.30 8.45 1.68
C THR A 130 -9.49 8.81 3.15
N ALA A 131 -8.75 8.20 4.08
CA ALA A 131 -8.89 8.46 5.50
C ALA A 131 -8.62 9.94 5.85
N THR A 132 -9.39 10.47 6.80
CA THR A 132 -9.10 11.76 7.42
C THR A 132 -7.85 11.66 8.30
N VAL A 133 -6.85 12.50 8.04
CA VAL A 133 -5.64 12.60 8.85
C VAL A 133 -5.47 14.04 9.31
N ASN A 134 -5.34 14.27 10.62
CA ASN A 134 -5.18 15.60 11.22
C ASN A 134 -6.26 16.62 10.75
N GLY A 135 -7.51 16.17 10.61
CA GLY A 135 -8.62 17.02 10.14
C GLY A 135 -8.68 17.24 8.62
N HIS A 136 -7.76 16.65 7.84
CA HIS A 136 -7.78 16.71 6.39
C HIS A 136 -8.31 15.41 5.80
N THR A 137 -9.44 15.48 5.08
CA THR A 137 -9.97 14.35 4.30
C THR A 137 -9.04 14.02 3.13
N ASP A 138 -9.01 12.75 2.72
CA ASP A 138 -8.27 12.25 1.56
C ASP A 138 -6.77 12.60 1.55
N ALA A 139 -6.19 12.86 2.72
CA ALA A 139 -4.87 13.45 2.84
C ALA A 139 -3.80 12.60 2.14
N ARG A 140 -3.89 11.27 2.28
CA ARG A 140 -2.96 10.34 1.63
C ARG A 140 -3.15 10.34 0.12
N ALA A 141 -4.38 10.24 -0.39
CA ALA A 141 -4.64 10.27 -1.84
C ALA A 141 -4.16 11.56 -2.49
N ARG A 142 -4.42 12.71 -1.84
CA ARG A 142 -3.96 14.04 -2.26
C ARG A 142 -2.44 14.11 -2.28
N MET A 143 -1.77 13.72 -1.19
CA MET A 143 -0.32 13.73 -1.12
C MET A 143 0.33 12.73 -2.07
N GLN A 144 -0.28 11.58 -2.37
CA GLN A 144 0.22 10.65 -3.39
C GLN A 144 0.04 11.17 -4.83
N GLY A 145 -0.77 12.22 -5.00
CA GLY A 145 -1.13 12.79 -6.29
C GLY A 145 -2.09 11.90 -7.07
N ILE A 146 -2.96 11.14 -6.40
CA ILE A 146 -4.01 10.36 -7.07
C ILE A 146 -5.03 11.31 -7.67
N MET A 147 -5.23 11.21 -8.98
CA MET A 147 -6.19 11.98 -9.75
C MET A 147 -7.56 11.30 -9.79
N TYR A 148 -7.60 10.01 -10.07
CA TYR A 148 -8.81 9.20 -9.93
C TYR A 148 -8.49 7.70 -9.80
N VAL A 149 -9.46 6.95 -9.28
CA VAL A 149 -9.48 5.49 -9.23
C VAL A 149 -10.72 5.00 -10.00
N ILE A 150 -10.58 3.96 -10.81
CA ILE A 150 -11.69 3.27 -11.49
C ILE A 150 -11.63 1.79 -11.11
N TRP A 151 -12.75 1.24 -10.67
CA TRP A 151 -12.89 -0.17 -10.36
C TRP A 151 -14.37 -0.57 -10.28
N ASN A 152 -14.70 -1.73 -10.82
CA ASN A 152 -16.01 -2.35 -10.72
C ASN A 152 -17.17 -1.41 -11.10
N ASP A 153 -17.12 -0.86 -12.31
CA ASP A 153 -18.11 0.09 -12.85
C ASP A 153 -18.25 1.41 -12.05
N ARG A 154 -17.24 1.76 -11.26
CA ARG A 154 -17.21 3.01 -10.48
C ARG A 154 -15.95 3.80 -10.72
N ILE A 155 -16.08 5.13 -10.62
CA ILE A 155 -14.98 6.08 -10.61
C ILE A 155 -15.05 6.95 -9.36
N TRP A 156 -13.90 7.13 -8.71
CA TRP A 156 -13.70 8.04 -7.59
C TRP A 156 -12.63 9.05 -7.99
N ALA A 157 -13.01 10.31 -8.13
CA ALA A 157 -12.12 11.36 -8.64
C ALA A 157 -11.78 12.36 -7.55
N ALA A 158 -10.52 12.82 -7.53
CA ALA A 158 -10.02 13.76 -6.53
C ALA A 158 -10.83 15.07 -6.50
N TRP A 159 -11.17 15.63 -7.66
CA TRP A 159 -11.97 16.86 -7.76
C TRP A 159 -13.44 16.72 -7.29
N ASN A 160 -13.87 15.50 -6.96
CA ASN A 160 -15.18 15.21 -6.37
C ASN A 160 -15.03 14.60 -4.96
N GLY A 161 -13.92 14.85 -4.26
CA GLY A 161 -13.68 14.33 -2.91
C GLY A 161 -13.70 12.80 -2.83
N PHE A 162 -13.30 12.12 -3.92
CA PHE A 162 -13.38 10.66 -4.04
C PHE A 162 -14.76 10.07 -3.72
N GLU A 163 -15.85 10.79 -4.01
CA GLU A 163 -17.20 10.21 -3.95
C GLU A 163 -17.44 9.24 -5.12
N PRO A 164 -18.07 8.07 -4.89
CA PRO A 164 -18.31 7.07 -5.93
C PRO A 164 -19.31 7.58 -6.97
N ARG A 165 -18.94 7.46 -8.25
CA ARG A 165 -19.86 7.70 -9.37
C ARG A 165 -19.90 6.51 -10.32
N PRO A 166 -21.00 6.30 -11.05
CA PRO A 166 -21.04 5.31 -12.13
C PRO A 166 -19.95 5.58 -13.16
N TYR A 167 -19.33 4.51 -13.65
CA TYR A 167 -18.35 4.54 -14.73
C TYR A 167 -18.83 3.71 -15.91
N LEU A 168 -18.71 4.27 -17.10
CA LEU A 168 -18.89 3.56 -18.37
C LEU A 168 -17.74 3.97 -19.29
N HIS A 169 -16.99 3.00 -19.79
CA HIS A 169 -15.90 3.26 -20.72
C HIS A 169 -16.46 3.87 -22.01
N ALA A 170 -15.75 4.85 -22.60
CA ALA A 170 -16.21 5.61 -23.76
C ALA A 170 -16.50 4.76 -25.02
N SER A 171 -15.90 3.57 -25.11
CA SER A 171 -16.15 2.63 -26.21
C SER A 171 -17.35 1.69 -25.98
N CYS A 172 -18.08 1.86 -24.87
CA CYS A 172 -19.20 1.01 -24.50
C CYS A 172 -20.52 1.80 -24.53
N THR A 173 -21.57 1.20 -25.08
CA THR A 173 -22.92 1.80 -25.11
C THR A 173 -23.72 1.53 -23.84
N SER A 174 -23.39 0.47 -23.11
CA SER A 174 -23.99 0.12 -21.82
C SER A 174 -23.05 -0.81 -21.04
N VAL A 175 -23.27 -0.95 -19.73
CA VAL A 175 -22.46 -1.80 -18.85
C VAL A 175 -22.60 -3.28 -19.25
N GLU A 176 -23.79 -3.72 -19.64
CA GLU A 176 -24.11 -5.11 -19.98
C GLU A 176 -23.35 -5.59 -21.23
N LYS A 177 -23.11 -4.68 -22.18
CA LYS A 177 -22.40 -4.97 -23.43
C LYS A 177 -20.88 -4.72 -23.33
N CYS A 178 -20.42 -4.19 -22.21
CA CYS A 178 -19.02 -3.81 -22.01
C CYS A 178 -18.22 -5.00 -21.45
N SER A 179 -16.99 -5.19 -21.94
CA SER A 179 -16.15 -6.28 -21.46
C SER A 179 -15.72 -6.06 -20.00
N PRO A 180 -15.42 -7.13 -19.23
CA PRO A 180 -14.97 -7.00 -17.84
C PRO A 180 -13.77 -6.07 -17.66
N THR A 181 -12.83 -6.10 -18.61
CA THR A 181 -11.65 -5.23 -18.61
C THR A 181 -12.00 -3.76 -18.83
N LEU A 182 -12.85 -3.44 -19.82
CA LEU A 182 -13.26 -2.06 -20.04
C LEU A 182 -14.12 -1.53 -18.87
N ARG A 183 -14.81 -2.42 -18.16
CA ARG A 183 -15.55 -2.14 -16.94
C ARG A 183 -14.68 -2.06 -15.67
N HIS A 184 -13.40 -2.37 -15.78
CA HIS A 184 -12.46 -2.43 -14.65
C HIS A 184 -12.93 -3.38 -13.54
N VAL A 185 -13.57 -4.50 -13.92
CA VAL A 185 -13.99 -5.54 -12.96
C VAL A 185 -12.80 -6.41 -12.58
N ASP A 186 -11.87 -6.64 -13.50
CA ASP A 186 -10.70 -7.51 -13.34
C ASP A 186 -9.44 -6.79 -12.82
N HIS A 187 -9.45 -5.45 -12.78
CA HIS A 187 -8.36 -4.64 -12.26
C HIS A 187 -8.83 -3.27 -11.76
N VAL A 188 -8.05 -2.70 -10.84
CA VAL A 188 -8.19 -1.31 -10.39
C VAL A 188 -7.28 -0.45 -11.27
N HIS A 189 -7.84 0.56 -11.90
CA HIS A 189 -7.07 1.57 -12.61
C HIS A 189 -6.89 2.81 -11.72
N ILE A 190 -5.64 3.21 -11.54
CA ILE A 190 -5.26 4.35 -10.69
C ILE A 190 -4.51 5.34 -11.58
N SER A 191 -5.05 6.55 -11.72
CA SER A 191 -4.41 7.63 -12.45
C SER A 191 -3.82 8.65 -11.49
N LEU A 192 -2.59 9.09 -11.77
CA LEU A 192 -1.86 10.10 -11.00
C LEU A 192 -1.85 11.43 -11.75
N SER A 193 -1.84 12.54 -11.02
CA SER A 193 -1.51 13.85 -11.57
C SER A 193 -0.08 13.87 -12.11
N TRP A 194 0.26 14.88 -12.90
CA TRP A 194 1.64 15.12 -13.33
C TRP A 194 2.60 15.23 -12.15
N ASP A 195 2.22 15.94 -11.08
CA ASP A 195 3.03 16.08 -9.88
C ASP A 195 3.18 14.74 -9.14
N GLY A 196 2.10 13.98 -9.00
CA GLY A 196 2.15 12.65 -8.36
C GLY A 196 3.04 11.69 -9.15
N ALA A 197 2.82 11.61 -10.46
CA ALA A 197 3.58 10.73 -11.33
C ALA A 197 5.06 11.13 -11.42
N ASN A 198 5.37 12.42 -11.38
CA ASN A 198 6.73 12.93 -11.33
C ASN A 198 7.32 12.96 -9.92
N GLY A 199 6.62 12.54 -8.87
CA GLY A 199 7.15 12.52 -7.51
C GLY A 199 7.46 13.92 -6.95
N LEU A 200 6.57 14.88 -7.20
CA LEU A 200 6.71 16.28 -6.79
C LEU A 200 5.75 16.68 -5.66
N THR A 201 4.75 15.85 -5.37
CA THR A 201 3.86 16.06 -4.21
C THR A 201 4.62 15.83 -2.90
N GLY A 202 4.04 16.27 -1.77
CA GLY A 202 4.65 16.14 -0.45
C GLY A 202 4.88 14.70 0.02
N TRP A 203 4.29 13.70 -0.64
CA TRP A 203 4.50 12.29 -0.31
C TRP A 203 5.86 11.74 -0.73
N TYR A 204 6.47 12.30 -1.79
CA TYR A 204 7.72 11.79 -2.39
C TYR A 204 8.93 12.69 -2.11
N ARG A 205 8.79 13.70 -1.26
CA ARG A 205 9.82 14.71 -0.95
C ARG A 205 10.22 14.67 0.51
#